data_AF-A0A7E5WBR2-F1
#
_entry.id   AF-A0A7E5WBR2-F1
#
_cell.length_a   1.000
_cell.length_b   1.000
_cell.length_c   1.000
_cell.angle_alpha   90.00
_cell.angle_beta   90.00
_cell.angle_gamma   90.00
#
_symmetry.space_group_name_H-M   'P 1'
#
loop_
_entity.id
_entity.type
_entity.pdbx_description
1 polymer ?
#
loop_
_entity_poly.entity_id
_entity_poly.type
_entity_poly.pdbx_seq_one_letter_code
_entity_poly.pdbx_strand_id
1 'polypeptide(L)'
;MSSFQERQKSLFNQLKVAEEEIGYSKTNKATPQDYGTIDKYTYKKLKHEMKQFRGRESIYKRPEANIRECLRAKTIPDHIKNPQKYKYYSLADVTPEQMSDSTNTATALALIREMEEKEAAASKMEHDADDTDVFKKPTFHISSALRKTPKAEEKAVFKSSKLIMPEYVVGVSKTKEKKVKRDKTEKPEGSEKKSQLKLDHLFEEED
;
A
#
# COMPACT_ATOMS: atom_id res chain seq x y z
N MET A 1 -36.37 -49.68 -49.66
CA MET A 1 -35.05 -49.98 -49.07
C MET A 1 -33.89 -49.23 -49.76
N SER A 2 -33.95 -48.99 -51.08
CA SER A 2 -32.89 -48.27 -51.85
C SER A 2 -32.65 -46.82 -51.42
N SER A 3 -33.70 -46.07 -51.09
CA SER A 3 -33.60 -44.63 -50.73
C SER A 3 -32.85 -44.36 -49.43
N PHE A 4 -32.79 -45.33 -48.52
CA PHE A 4 -31.99 -45.20 -47.30
C PHE A 4 -30.51 -45.38 -47.62
N GLN A 5 -30.18 -46.37 -48.44
CA GLN A 5 -28.81 -46.68 -48.81
C GLN A 5 -28.19 -45.58 -49.68
N GLU A 6 -28.98 -44.92 -50.53
CA GLU A 6 -28.56 -43.73 -51.29
C GLU A 6 -28.29 -42.54 -50.38
N ARG A 7 -29.16 -42.26 -49.39
CA ARG A 7 -28.95 -41.20 -48.40
C ARG A 7 -27.72 -41.47 -47.54
N GLN A 8 -27.50 -42.71 -47.13
CA GLN A 8 -26.33 -43.13 -46.38
C GLN A 8 -25.05 -42.89 -47.18
N LYS A 9 -25.01 -43.31 -48.46
CA LYS A 9 -23.86 -43.07 -49.35
C LYS A 9 -23.59 -41.58 -49.57
N SER A 10 -24.65 -40.79 -49.78
CA SER A 10 -24.54 -39.33 -49.95
C SER A 10 -23.93 -38.67 -48.72
N LEU A 11 -24.38 -39.05 -47.52
CA LEU A 11 -23.87 -38.53 -46.25
C LEU A 11 -22.38 -38.88 -46.06
N PHE A 12 -21.97 -40.12 -46.35
CA PHE A 12 -20.56 -40.49 -46.26
C PHE A 12 -19.67 -39.73 -47.26
N ASN A 13 -20.17 -39.46 -48.47
CA ASN A 13 -19.44 -38.67 -49.45
C ASN A 13 -19.27 -37.22 -48.97
N GLN A 14 -20.32 -36.62 -48.39
CA GLN A 14 -20.26 -35.27 -47.81
C GLN A 14 -19.28 -35.20 -46.63
N LEU A 15 -19.32 -36.19 -45.74
CA LEU A 15 -18.39 -36.26 -44.61
C LEU A 15 -16.94 -36.43 -45.07
N LYS A 16 -16.70 -37.19 -46.14
CA LYS A 16 -15.35 -37.37 -46.70
C LYS A 16 -14.79 -36.06 -47.27
N VAL A 17 -15.62 -35.30 -48.01
CA VAL A 17 -15.23 -33.97 -48.51
C VAL A 17 -14.95 -33.02 -47.35
N ALA A 18 -15.81 -33.00 -46.32
CA ALA A 18 -15.59 -32.20 -45.12
C ALA A 18 -14.33 -32.63 -44.34
N GLU A 19 -14.03 -33.93 -44.27
CA GLU A 19 -12.80 -34.44 -43.65
C GLU A 19 -11.56 -33.99 -44.43
N GLU A 20 -11.60 -34.01 -45.76
CA GLU A 20 -10.49 -33.51 -46.57
C GLU A 20 -10.31 -31.99 -46.35
N GLU A 21 -11.38 -31.20 -46.38
CA GLU A 21 -11.37 -29.76 -46.10
C GLU A 21 -10.83 -29.44 -44.69
N ILE A 22 -11.28 -30.17 -43.67
CA ILE A 22 -10.81 -30.02 -42.28
C ILE A 22 -9.40 -30.59 -42.12
N GLY A 23 -9.06 -31.65 -42.85
CA GLY A 23 -7.77 -32.32 -42.87
C GLY A 23 -6.67 -31.42 -43.42
N TYR A 24 -6.96 -30.60 -44.43
CA TYR A 24 -6.06 -29.54 -44.89
C TYR A 24 -5.89 -28.41 -43.86
N SER A 25 -6.87 -28.18 -42.98
CA SER A 25 -6.75 -27.26 -41.83
C SER A 25 -5.93 -27.81 -40.65
N LYS A 26 -5.51 -29.10 -40.67
CA LYS A 26 -4.43 -29.62 -39.81
C LYS A 26 -3.05 -29.07 -40.18
N THR A 27 -2.98 -28.10 -41.11
CA THR A 27 -1.87 -27.16 -41.23
C THR A 27 -2.00 -25.96 -40.30
N ASN A 28 -2.54 -26.16 -39.08
CA ASN A 28 -1.81 -25.63 -37.93
C ASN A 28 -0.43 -26.29 -37.94
N LYS A 29 0.49 -25.73 -38.73
CA LYS A 29 1.93 -25.88 -38.56
C LYS A 29 2.34 -25.21 -37.24
N ALA A 30 1.72 -25.62 -36.13
CA ALA A 30 2.47 -25.66 -34.90
C ALA A 30 3.46 -26.81 -35.13
N THR A 31 4.63 -26.47 -35.67
CA THR A 31 5.84 -27.25 -35.37
C THR A 31 5.73 -27.65 -33.91
N PRO A 32 5.86 -28.93 -33.54
CA PRO A 32 5.96 -29.28 -32.14
C PRO A 32 7.10 -28.43 -31.62
N GLN A 33 6.76 -27.38 -30.86
CA GLN A 33 7.76 -26.57 -30.21
C GLN A 33 8.41 -27.57 -29.30
N ASP A 34 9.64 -27.93 -29.62
CA ASP A 34 10.47 -28.67 -28.70
C ASP A 34 10.54 -27.80 -27.46
N TYR A 35 9.77 -28.19 -26.44
CA TYR A 35 9.82 -27.54 -25.13
C TYR A 35 11.15 -27.87 -24.42
N GLY A 36 12.06 -28.60 -25.09
CA GLY A 36 13.45 -28.78 -24.75
C GLY A 36 14.13 -27.42 -24.51
N THR A 37 14.28 -27.09 -23.23
CA THR A 37 15.10 -25.99 -22.71
C THR A 37 15.03 -24.70 -23.54
N ILE A 38 13.96 -23.92 -23.33
CA ILE A 38 13.90 -22.54 -23.81
C ILE A 38 15.17 -21.81 -23.35
N ASP A 39 15.96 -21.35 -24.33
CA ASP A 39 17.16 -20.57 -24.04
C ASP A 39 16.79 -19.32 -23.21
N LYS A 40 17.61 -19.01 -22.20
CA LYS A 40 17.36 -17.89 -21.27
C LYS A 40 17.21 -16.56 -22.02
N TYR A 41 17.88 -16.43 -23.17
CA TYR A 41 17.82 -15.23 -23.99
C TYR A 41 16.48 -15.09 -24.73
N THR A 42 15.98 -16.16 -25.35
CA THR A 42 14.69 -16.15 -26.08
C THR A 42 13.52 -15.94 -25.13
N TYR A 43 13.54 -16.56 -23.94
CA TYR A 43 12.55 -16.34 -22.90
C TYR A 43 12.52 -14.87 -22.42
N LYS A 44 13.68 -14.23 -22.25
CA LYS A 44 13.76 -12.82 -21.83
C LYS A 44 13.17 -11.89 -22.89
N LYS A 45 13.40 -12.16 -24.18
CA LYS A 45 12.86 -11.36 -25.29
C LYS A 45 11.34 -11.45 -25.37
N LEU A 46 10.79 -12.67 -25.40
CA LEU A 46 9.33 -12.93 -25.40
C LEU A 46 8.63 -12.27 -24.20
N LYS A 47 9.23 -12.37 -23.02
CA LYS A 47 8.72 -11.73 -21.81
C LYS A 47 8.69 -10.20 -21.90
N HIS A 48 9.64 -9.59 -22.62
CA HIS A 48 9.69 -8.14 -22.82
C HIS A 48 8.66 -7.67 -23.84
N GLU A 49 8.48 -8.41 -24.94
CA GLU A 49 7.45 -8.16 -25.95
C GLU A 49 6.04 -8.24 -25.35
N MET A 50 5.78 -9.21 -24.47
CA MET A 50 4.50 -9.31 -23.77
C MET A 50 4.32 -8.28 -22.64
N LYS A 51 5.38 -7.55 -22.24
CA LYS A 51 5.31 -6.57 -21.15
C LYS A 51 4.44 -5.37 -21.52
N GLN A 52 4.41 -4.96 -22.78
CA GLN A 52 3.60 -3.83 -23.26
C GLN A 52 2.09 -4.08 -23.20
N PHE A 53 1.68 -5.35 -23.18
CA PHE A 53 0.28 -5.76 -23.09
C PHE A 53 -0.17 -6.00 -21.64
N ARG A 54 0.74 -5.94 -20.65
CA ARG A 54 0.38 -6.06 -19.23
C ARG A 54 -0.42 -4.82 -18.80
N GLY A 55 -1.62 -5.04 -18.27
CA GLY A 55 -2.55 -3.97 -17.88
C GLY A 55 -3.28 -3.30 -19.04
N ARG A 56 -3.08 -3.76 -20.29
CA ARG A 56 -3.91 -3.38 -21.43
C ARG A 56 -4.93 -4.49 -21.66
N GLU A 57 -6.03 -4.40 -20.94
CA GLU A 57 -7.11 -5.36 -21.08
C GLU A 57 -8.14 -4.87 -22.07
N SER A 58 -8.80 -5.83 -22.73
CA SER A 58 -10.02 -5.56 -23.46
C SER A 58 -10.99 -4.83 -22.53
N ILE A 59 -11.62 -3.74 -23.01
CA ILE A 59 -12.63 -2.98 -22.26
C ILE A 59 -13.82 -3.84 -21.78
N TYR A 60 -13.96 -5.06 -22.32
CA TYR A 60 -15.00 -6.02 -21.96
C TYR A 60 -14.58 -7.02 -20.89
N LYS A 61 -13.32 -6.99 -20.41
CA LYS A 61 -12.81 -7.93 -19.41
C LYS A 61 -12.41 -7.19 -18.14
N ARG A 62 -12.88 -7.69 -16.99
CA ARG A 62 -12.50 -7.12 -15.69
C ARG A 62 -11.01 -7.37 -15.47
N PRO A 63 -10.27 -6.36 -14.97
CA PRO A 63 -8.86 -6.53 -14.68
C PRO A 63 -8.64 -7.63 -13.65
N GLU A 64 -7.89 -8.65 -14.04
CA GLU A 64 -7.48 -9.72 -13.15
C GLU A 64 -6.49 -9.16 -12.13
N ALA A 65 -6.70 -9.45 -10.85
CA ALA A 65 -5.81 -8.99 -9.80
C ALA A 65 -4.40 -9.54 -10.06
N ASN A 66 -3.39 -8.67 -9.97
CA ASN A 66 -2.01 -9.05 -10.19
C ASN A 66 -1.62 -10.11 -9.15
N ILE A 67 -1.30 -11.32 -9.61
CA ILE A 67 -0.95 -12.46 -8.74
C ILE A 67 0.15 -12.07 -7.73
N ARG A 68 1.04 -11.13 -8.07
CA ARG A 68 2.09 -10.65 -7.17
C ARG A 68 1.57 -9.78 -6.00
N GLU A 69 0.42 -9.13 -6.17
CA GLU A 69 -0.27 -8.39 -5.13
C GLU A 69 -1.11 -9.33 -4.25
N CYS A 70 -1.64 -10.41 -4.84
CA CYS A 70 -2.39 -11.43 -4.09
C CYS A 70 -1.47 -12.38 -3.28
N LEU A 71 -0.23 -12.57 -3.70
CA LEU A 71 0.75 -13.37 -2.97
C LEU A 71 1.39 -12.53 -1.86
N ARG A 72 1.38 -13.05 -0.63
CA ARG A 72 2.12 -12.44 0.50
C ARG A 72 3.57 -12.20 0.08
N ALA A 73 4.05 -10.96 0.28
CA ALA A 73 5.45 -10.64 0.06
C ALA A 73 6.33 -11.62 0.83
N LYS A 74 7.40 -12.13 0.19
CA LYS A 74 8.40 -13.01 0.81
C LYS A 74 9.29 -12.21 1.76
N THR A 75 8.70 -11.54 2.74
CA THR A 75 9.42 -10.79 3.74
C THR A 75 9.90 -11.79 4.78
N ILE A 76 11.21 -11.93 4.88
CA ILE A 76 11.84 -12.72 5.93
C ILE A 76 11.36 -12.16 7.28
N PRO A 77 10.84 -12.99 8.19
CA PRO A 77 10.42 -12.56 9.52
C PRO A 77 11.51 -11.76 10.24
N ASP A 78 11.13 -10.74 11.01
CA ASP A 78 12.09 -9.79 11.56
C ASP A 78 13.02 -10.42 12.62
N HIS A 79 12.58 -11.47 13.32
CA HIS A 79 13.44 -12.22 14.26
C HIS A 79 14.59 -12.98 13.57
N ILE A 80 14.44 -13.29 12.27
CA ILE A 80 15.50 -13.87 11.45
C ILE A 80 16.40 -12.75 10.90
N LYS A 81 15.82 -11.61 10.52
CA LYS A 81 16.55 -10.47 9.95
C LYS A 81 17.40 -9.72 10.99
N ASN A 82 16.85 -9.54 12.19
CA ASN A 82 17.40 -8.75 13.28
C ASN A 82 17.45 -9.57 14.58
N PRO A 83 18.22 -10.67 14.65
CA PRO A 83 18.21 -11.57 15.81
C PRO A 83 18.61 -10.88 17.12
N GLN A 84 19.41 -9.81 17.07
CA GLN A 84 19.82 -9.05 18.25
C GLN A 84 18.66 -8.34 18.98
N LYS A 85 17.57 -8.04 18.28
CA LYS A 85 16.38 -7.40 18.88
C LYS A 85 15.49 -8.41 19.60
N TYR A 86 15.70 -9.70 19.37
CA TYR A 86 14.83 -10.74 19.86
C TYR A 86 15.63 -11.66 20.78
N LYS A 87 15.20 -11.70 22.04
CA LYS A 87 15.71 -12.66 23.01
C LYS A 87 14.76 -13.85 23.04
N TYR A 88 15.32 -15.04 22.82
CA TYR A 88 14.58 -16.28 22.96
C TYR A 88 14.53 -16.67 24.43
N TYR A 89 13.33 -16.74 24.99
CA TYR A 89 13.07 -17.32 26.31
C TYR A 89 12.53 -18.73 26.10
N SER A 90 13.18 -19.72 26.71
CA SER A 90 12.67 -21.08 26.78
C SER A 90 12.19 -21.36 28.20
N LEU A 91 11.17 -22.22 28.33
CA LEU A 91 10.71 -22.71 29.61
C LEU A 91 11.49 -23.97 30.05
N ALA A 92 12.71 -24.15 29.55
CA ALA A 92 13.51 -25.35 29.83
C ALA A 92 13.91 -25.45 31.31
N ASP A 93 14.07 -24.30 31.97
CA ASP A 93 14.43 -24.21 33.39
C ASP A 93 13.22 -24.30 34.32
N VAL A 94 12.00 -24.34 33.77
CA VAL A 94 10.76 -24.36 34.57
C VAL A 94 10.30 -25.80 34.74
N THR A 95 10.12 -26.23 36.00
CA THR A 95 9.63 -27.59 36.27
C THR A 95 8.14 -27.71 35.95
N PRO A 96 7.64 -28.89 35.58
CA PRO A 96 6.20 -29.08 35.32
C PRO A 96 5.33 -28.77 36.56
N GLU A 97 5.89 -28.89 37.77
CA GLU A 97 5.23 -28.51 39.02
C GLU A 97 5.01 -26.99 39.12
N GLN A 98 5.95 -26.18 38.62
CA GLN A 98 5.86 -24.71 38.60
C GLN A 98 4.88 -24.18 37.54
N MET A 99 4.51 -24.99 36.55
CA MET A 99 3.51 -24.66 35.53
C MET A 99 2.16 -25.31 35.79
N SER A 100 1.99 -25.96 36.95
CA SER A 100 0.73 -26.60 37.31
C SER A 100 -0.37 -25.57 37.56
N ASP A 101 -1.63 -25.97 37.34
CA ASP A 101 -2.78 -25.07 37.51
C ASP A 101 -2.89 -24.53 38.95
N SER A 102 -2.49 -25.32 39.96
CA SER A 102 -2.45 -24.87 41.35
C SER A 102 -1.41 -23.76 41.57
N THR A 103 -0.22 -23.88 40.97
CA THR A 103 0.80 -22.82 41.04
C THR A 103 0.41 -21.58 40.25
N ASN A 104 -0.22 -21.74 39.07
CA ASN A 104 -0.67 -20.62 38.24
C ASN A 104 -1.80 -19.83 38.93
N THR A 105 -2.75 -20.53 39.55
CA THR A 105 -3.84 -19.89 40.30
C THR A 105 -3.33 -19.20 41.57
N ALA A 106 -2.43 -19.83 42.31
CA ALA A 106 -1.82 -19.23 43.50
C ALA A 106 -1.02 -17.96 43.16
N THR A 107 -0.23 -17.99 42.08
CA THR A 107 0.54 -16.82 41.62
C THR A 107 -0.37 -15.71 41.09
N ALA A 108 -1.43 -16.04 40.35
CA ALA A 108 -2.42 -15.06 39.91
C ALA A 108 -3.11 -14.36 41.09
N LEU A 109 -3.51 -15.13 42.11
CA LEU A 109 -4.13 -14.56 43.32
C LEU A 109 -3.15 -13.71 44.14
N ALA A 110 -1.88 -14.11 44.21
CA ALA A 110 -0.83 -13.31 44.86
C ALA A 110 -0.63 -11.96 44.16
N LEU A 111 -0.62 -11.95 42.82
CA LEU A 111 -0.51 -10.73 42.02
C LEU A 111 -1.70 -9.78 42.25
N ILE A 112 -2.92 -10.33 42.35
CA ILE A 112 -4.12 -9.53 42.63
C ILE A 112 -3.99 -8.85 44.00
N ARG A 113 -3.56 -9.59 45.05
CA ARG A 113 -3.33 -8.98 46.37
C ARG A 113 -2.26 -7.90 46.33
N GLU A 114 -1.16 -8.11 45.59
CA GLU A 114 -0.10 -7.11 45.43
C GLU A 114 -0.64 -5.83 44.75
N MET A 115 -1.50 -5.98 43.74
CA MET A 115 -2.16 -4.86 43.07
C MET A 115 -3.09 -4.10 44.03
N GLU A 116 -3.93 -4.81 44.78
CA GLU A 116 -4.82 -4.23 45.79
C GLU A 116 -4.04 -3.49 46.89
N GLU A 117 -2.92 -4.06 47.35
CA GLU A 117 -2.03 -3.43 48.33
C GLU A 117 -1.37 -2.16 47.76
N LYS A 118 -0.96 -2.17 46.48
CA LYS A 118 -0.43 -0.98 45.81
C LYS A 118 -1.48 0.11 45.66
N GLU A 119 -2.71 -0.25 45.31
CA GLU A 119 -3.83 0.70 45.24
C GLU A 119 -4.18 1.25 46.64
N ALA A 120 -4.16 0.41 47.66
CA ALA A 120 -4.34 0.81 49.05
C ALA A 120 -3.20 1.68 49.58
N ALA A 121 -1.96 1.46 49.12
CA ALA A 121 -0.80 2.28 49.47
C ALA A 121 -0.82 3.63 48.73
N ALA A 122 -1.16 3.62 47.44
CA ALA A 122 -1.31 4.84 46.64
C ALA A 122 -2.43 5.73 47.19
N SER A 123 -3.58 5.16 47.57
CA SER A 123 -4.67 5.92 48.23
C SER A 123 -4.30 6.44 49.62
N LYS A 124 -3.36 5.81 50.34
CA LYS A 124 -2.83 6.31 51.62
C LYS A 124 -1.75 7.38 51.47
N MET A 125 -1.17 7.56 50.28
CA MET A 125 -0.16 8.56 49.96
C MET A 125 -0.72 9.80 49.23
N GLU A 126 -2.01 10.11 49.37
CA GLU A 126 -2.52 11.44 48.99
C GLU A 126 -2.03 12.52 49.99
N HIS A 127 -0.75 12.90 49.92
CA HIS A 127 -0.32 14.27 50.26
C HIS A 127 0.97 14.76 49.59
N ASP A 128 1.74 13.97 48.83
CA ASP A 128 2.92 14.50 48.12
C ASP A 128 2.91 14.05 46.65
N ALA A 129 1.98 14.61 45.89
CA ALA A 129 2.08 14.62 44.43
C ALA A 129 3.00 15.79 44.03
N ASP A 130 4.31 15.62 44.20
CA ASP A 130 5.28 16.46 43.53
C ASP A 130 5.14 16.24 42.01
N ASP A 131 4.56 17.25 41.35
CA ASP A 131 4.38 17.48 39.90
C ASP A 131 5.69 17.36 39.07
N THR A 132 6.35 16.21 39.11
CA THR A 132 7.68 16.01 38.48
C THR A 132 7.63 15.29 37.15
N ASP A 133 6.53 14.60 36.83
CA ASP A 133 6.37 13.88 35.55
C ASP A 133 5.64 14.73 34.49
N VAL A 134 6.21 15.90 34.16
CA VAL A 134 5.75 16.70 33.01
C VAL A 134 6.40 16.20 31.73
N PHE A 135 5.62 15.49 30.91
CA PHE A 135 6.05 15.00 29.60
C PHE A 135 6.31 16.16 28.62
N LYS A 136 7.58 16.47 28.35
CA LYS A 136 7.93 17.53 27.39
C LYS A 136 7.56 17.10 25.96
N LYS A 137 6.69 17.89 25.30
CA LYS A 137 6.33 17.66 23.88
C LYS A 137 7.59 17.73 22.99
N PRO A 138 7.82 16.76 22.08
CA PRO A 138 8.94 16.83 21.14
C PRO A 138 8.75 18.00 20.17
N THR A 139 9.66 18.98 20.18
CA THR A 139 9.68 20.05 19.19
C THR A 139 10.42 19.59 17.94
N PHE A 140 9.69 19.26 16.87
CA PHE A 140 10.28 18.98 15.56
C PHE A 140 10.69 20.29 14.88
N HIS A 141 12.00 20.55 14.75
CA HIS A 141 12.50 21.62 13.90
C HIS A 141 12.34 21.22 12.43
N ILE A 142 11.20 21.57 11.84
CA ILE A 142 10.97 21.41 10.40
C ILE A 142 11.98 22.31 9.69
N SER A 143 12.92 21.70 8.96
CA SER A 143 13.91 22.44 8.18
C SER A 143 13.19 23.32 7.14
N SER A 144 13.64 24.56 7.03
CA SER A 144 13.09 25.60 6.12
C SER A 144 13.11 25.21 4.63
N ALA A 145 13.71 24.08 4.28
CA ALA A 145 13.82 23.53 2.93
C ALA A 145 12.50 23.01 2.34
N LEU A 146 11.45 22.84 3.16
CA LEU A 146 10.11 22.39 2.71
C LEU A 146 9.11 23.53 2.53
N ARG A 147 9.51 24.79 2.71
CA ARG A 147 8.69 25.95 2.32
C ARG A 147 8.64 26.02 0.80
N LYS A 148 7.72 25.27 0.19
CA LYS A 148 7.25 25.53 -1.18
C LYS A 148 6.85 27.00 -1.21
N THR A 149 7.56 27.78 -2.01
CA THR A 149 7.10 29.11 -2.44
C THR A 149 5.66 28.96 -2.91
N PRO A 150 4.70 29.77 -2.43
CA PRO A 150 3.36 29.69 -2.97
C PRO A 150 3.45 30.06 -4.44
N LYS A 151 3.29 29.07 -5.33
CA LYS A 151 2.80 29.36 -6.67
C LYS A 151 1.50 30.12 -6.44
N ALA A 152 1.33 31.26 -7.10
CA ALA A 152 0.11 32.04 -7.04
C ALA A 152 -1.04 31.15 -7.53
N GLU A 153 -1.65 30.44 -6.60
CA GLU A 153 -2.96 29.85 -6.78
C GLU A 153 -3.91 31.04 -6.78
N GLU A 154 -4.42 31.38 -7.95
CA GLU A 154 -5.49 32.37 -8.11
C GLU A 154 -6.67 31.88 -7.28
N LYS A 155 -6.80 32.43 -6.07
CA LYS A 155 -7.89 32.08 -5.14
C LYS A 155 -9.20 32.56 -5.75
N ALA A 156 -10.28 31.82 -5.49
CA ALA A 156 -11.61 32.23 -5.92
C ALA A 156 -11.93 33.64 -5.40
N VAL A 157 -12.28 34.57 -6.29
CA VAL A 157 -12.53 35.97 -5.95
C VAL A 157 -14.03 36.20 -5.94
N PHE A 158 -14.55 36.78 -4.86
CA PHE A 158 -15.93 37.20 -4.77
C PHE A 158 -16.09 38.61 -5.37
N LYS A 159 -16.78 38.73 -6.50
CA LYS A 159 -17.09 40.01 -7.15
C LYS A 159 -18.60 40.10 -7.37
N SER A 160 -19.21 41.23 -7.01
CA SER A 160 -20.63 41.53 -7.24
C SER A 160 -21.57 40.36 -6.90
N SER A 161 -21.60 39.99 -5.61
CA SER A 161 -22.42 38.91 -5.03
C SER A 161 -22.22 37.50 -5.60
N LYS A 162 -21.17 37.25 -6.40
CA LYS A 162 -20.87 35.95 -7.01
C LYS A 162 -19.43 35.54 -6.74
N LEU A 163 -19.23 34.24 -6.47
CA LEU A 163 -17.91 33.63 -6.27
C LEU A 163 -17.37 33.16 -7.63
N ILE A 164 -16.25 33.72 -8.09
CA ILE A 164 -15.61 33.36 -9.36
C ILE A 164 -14.45 32.42 -9.06
N MET A 165 -14.52 31.16 -9.53
CA MET A 165 -13.42 30.20 -9.45
C MET A 165 -12.41 30.41 -10.60
N PRO A 166 -11.11 30.16 -10.37
CA PRO A 166 -10.10 30.23 -11.43
C PRO A 166 -10.37 29.20 -12.54
N GLU A 167 -9.93 29.51 -13.75
CA GLU A 167 -10.09 28.63 -14.91
C GLU A 167 -9.31 27.32 -14.73
N TYR A 168 -9.99 26.19 -14.86
CA TYR A 168 -9.38 24.87 -14.69
C TYR A 168 -9.10 24.23 -16.06
N VAL A 169 -7.84 24.31 -16.52
CA VAL A 169 -7.41 23.63 -17.74
C VAL A 169 -6.99 22.19 -17.43
N VAL A 170 -7.82 21.22 -17.81
CA VAL A 170 -7.53 19.78 -17.67
C VAL A 170 -6.78 19.30 -18.92
N GLY A 171 -5.61 18.69 -18.75
CA GLY A 171 -4.89 17.99 -19.83
C GLY A 171 -3.48 18.51 -20.16
N VAL A 172 -3.01 19.58 -19.53
CA VAL A 172 -1.61 20.03 -19.70
C VAL A 172 -0.67 19.29 -18.75
N SER A 173 0.09 18.33 -19.29
CA SER A 173 1.17 17.67 -18.56
C SER A 173 2.26 18.68 -18.21
N LYS A 174 2.62 18.78 -16.93
CA LYS A 174 3.66 19.70 -16.43
C LYS A 174 4.99 19.45 -17.17
N THR A 175 5.46 20.43 -17.93
CA THR A 175 6.78 20.42 -18.54
C THR A 175 7.84 20.42 -17.44
N LYS A 176 8.77 19.46 -17.51
CA LYS A 176 9.86 19.33 -16.53
C LYS A 176 10.89 20.43 -16.78
N GLU A 177 10.94 21.44 -15.92
CA GLU A 177 11.98 22.47 -15.98
C GLU A 177 13.35 21.87 -15.63
N LYS A 178 14.32 22.07 -16.52
CA LYS A 178 15.73 21.70 -16.33
C LYS A 178 16.36 22.62 -15.28
N LYS A 179 17.05 22.04 -14.30
CA LYS A 179 17.77 22.79 -13.26
C LYS A 179 18.91 23.59 -13.90
N VAL A 180 18.77 24.92 -13.93
CA VAL A 180 19.86 25.85 -14.24
C VAL A 180 20.57 26.20 -12.93
N LYS A 181 21.90 26.05 -12.91
CA LYS A 181 22.78 26.50 -11.82
C LYS A 181 22.67 28.03 -11.71
N ARG A 182 22.51 28.57 -10.50
CA ARG A 182 22.49 30.02 -10.27
C ARG A 182 23.72 30.49 -9.52
N ASP A 183 24.30 31.55 -10.05
CA ASP A 183 25.31 32.39 -9.43
C ASP A 183 24.77 33.12 -8.19
N LYS A 184 25.73 33.50 -7.35
CA LYS A 184 25.58 34.19 -6.07
C LYS A 184 25.23 35.66 -6.30
N THR A 185 24.20 36.15 -5.63
CA THR A 185 24.07 37.58 -5.27
C THR A 185 23.28 37.73 -3.97
N GLU A 186 23.61 38.80 -3.26
CA GLU A 186 23.47 39.03 -1.83
C GLU A 186 22.07 39.47 -1.37
N LYS A 187 21.92 39.51 -0.04
CA LYS A 187 20.72 39.77 0.76
C LYS A 187 20.10 41.15 0.52
N PRO A 188 18.85 41.35 0.97
CA PRO A 188 18.69 42.28 2.09
C PRO A 188 17.74 41.80 3.19
N GLU A 189 17.93 42.44 4.34
CA GLU A 189 17.35 42.22 5.65
C GLU A 189 15.92 42.77 5.78
N GLY A 190 15.21 42.26 6.79
CA GLY A 190 14.18 43.04 7.51
C GLY A 190 12.73 42.81 7.09
N SER A 191 11.99 42.05 7.90
CA SER A 191 10.86 42.61 8.68
C SER A 191 10.07 41.48 9.32
N GLU A 192 10.14 41.40 10.66
CA GLU A 192 9.29 40.56 11.48
C GLU A 192 7.91 41.20 11.59
N LYS A 193 6.85 40.49 11.16
CA LYS A 193 5.49 40.75 11.63
C LYS A 193 4.80 39.42 11.90
N LYS A 194 4.69 39.08 13.19
CA LYS A 194 3.90 37.95 13.69
C LYS A 194 2.42 38.31 13.46
N SER A 195 1.77 37.69 12.49
CA SER A 195 0.32 37.81 12.29
C SER A 195 -0.39 37.08 13.43
N GLN A 196 -0.93 37.84 14.38
CA GLN A 196 -1.83 37.29 15.42
C GLN A 196 -3.22 37.11 14.81
N LEU A 197 -3.73 35.88 14.86
CA LEU A 197 -5.11 35.54 14.51
C LEU A 197 -5.97 35.80 15.75
N LYS A 198 -6.89 36.77 15.70
CA LYS A 198 -7.90 36.96 16.74
C LYS A 198 -9.16 36.18 16.35
N LEU A 199 -9.66 35.35 17.27
CA LEU A 199 -10.89 34.57 17.10
C LEU A 199 -11.96 35.20 17.99
N ASP A 200 -12.65 36.21 17.45
CA ASP A 200 -13.62 37.01 18.20
C ASP A 200 -14.96 36.27 18.41
N HIS A 201 -15.09 35.03 17.93
CA HIS A 201 -16.32 34.23 18.00
C HIS A 201 -16.36 33.21 19.14
N LEU A 202 -15.34 33.16 20.00
CA LEU A 202 -15.28 32.20 21.11
C LEU A 202 -15.89 32.74 22.42
N PHE A 203 -16.31 34.00 22.44
CA PHE A 203 -16.77 34.71 23.65
C PHE A 203 -18.21 35.23 23.55
N GLU A 204 -18.94 34.92 22.48
CA GLU A 204 -20.36 35.24 22.36
C GLU A 204 -21.18 33.96 22.65
N GLU A 205 -21.24 33.56 23.92
CA GLU A 205 -22.32 32.73 24.49
C GLU A 205 -22.10 32.56 26.00
N GLU A 206 -22.35 33.64 26.75
CA GLU A 206 -22.78 33.58 28.14
C GLU A 206 -23.58 34.87 28.42
N ASP A 207 -24.84 34.88 27.96
CA ASP A 207 -25.97 35.68 28.48
C ASP A 207 -27.30 35.13 27.91
#